data_AF-E1X5L3-F1
#
_entry.id   AF-E1X5L3-F1
#
_cell.length_a   1.000
_cell.length_b   1.000
_cell.length_c   1.000
_cell.angle_alpha   90.00
_cell.angle_beta   90.00
_cell.angle_gamma   90.00
#
_symmetry.space_group_name_H-M   'P 1'
#
loop_
_entity.id
_entity.type
_entity.pdbx_description
1 polymer ?
#
loop_
_entity_poly.entity_id
_entity_poly.type
_entity_poly.pdbx_seq_one_letter_code
_entity_poly.pdbx_strand_id
1 'polypeptide(L)'
;MNMKLDQRGSTQLLLCLFLLMALSGISAITVKKLIYLHKNRLRLHSLICMRKSHFFQAKFINQINSTNKHIRISYYASLLPIPSVSSAAKTSLTILKAKQQINLISFYRDIYKVEECSKVTKINIFSSSFYQLKSKFIFMRNIDHTTRVSIKKQVKFRYFTSGKLSFKTPPVIFKSSFKLDNRFDIRPKVFTKVYEL
;
A
#
# COMPACT_ATOMS: atom_id res chain seq x y z
N MET A 1 61.32 -30.14 48.10
CA MET A 1 61.18 -30.23 46.63
C MET A 1 60.14 -29.20 46.22
N ASN A 2 60.57 -27.97 45.94
CA ASN A 2 59.64 -26.86 45.61
C ASN A 2 59.27 -26.98 44.13
N MET A 3 58.04 -27.44 43.84
CA MET A 3 57.44 -27.29 42.52
C MET A 3 57.20 -25.80 42.27
N LYS A 4 58.02 -25.19 41.40
CA LYS A 4 57.67 -23.91 40.78
C LYS A 4 56.49 -24.19 39.85
N LEU A 5 55.28 -23.83 40.29
CA LEU A 5 54.09 -23.86 39.45
C LEU A 5 54.30 -22.90 38.27
N ASP A 6 54.16 -23.44 37.06
CA ASP A 6 54.28 -22.73 35.78
C ASP A 6 53.07 -21.80 35.57
N GLN A 7 52.99 -20.72 36.34
CA GLN A 7 51.84 -19.81 36.38
C GLN A 7 51.69 -18.99 35.09
N ARG A 8 52.78 -18.80 34.30
CA ARG A 8 52.77 -17.94 33.11
C ARG A 8 51.85 -18.47 31.99
N GLY A 9 51.83 -19.78 31.74
CA GLY A 9 50.96 -20.40 30.73
C GLY A 9 49.47 -20.38 31.12
N SER A 10 49.17 -20.56 32.41
CA SER A 10 47.80 -20.50 32.94
C SER A 10 47.20 -19.09 32.83
N THR A 11 47.98 -18.05 33.16
CA THR A 11 47.52 -16.65 33.04
C THR A 11 47.28 -16.23 31.59
N GLN A 12 48.10 -16.69 30.63
CA GLN A 12 47.89 -16.41 29.20
C GLN A 12 46.63 -17.08 28.65
N LEU A 13 46.37 -18.34 29.03
CA LEU A 13 45.14 -19.04 28.67
C LEU A 13 43.89 -18.33 29.20
N LEU A 14 43.93 -17.87 30.45
CA LEU A 14 42.84 -17.15 31.10
C LEU A 14 42.58 -15.80 30.43
N LEU A 15 43.64 -15.09 30.05
CA LEU A 15 43.55 -13.82 29.32
C LEU A 15 42.98 -14.00 27.90
N CYS A 16 43.42 -15.05 27.18
CA CYS A 16 42.84 -15.43 25.89
C CYS A 16 41.36 -15.80 26.00
N LEU A 17 40.96 -16.53 27.06
CA LEU A 17 39.57 -16.89 27.30
C LEU A 17 38.70 -15.65 27.55
N PHE A 18 39.18 -14.70 28.36
CA PHE A 18 38.51 -13.41 28.58
C PHE A 18 38.41 -12.59 27.30
N LEU A 19 39.46 -12.58 26.48
CA LEU A 19 39.46 -11.86 25.21
C LEU A 19 38.44 -12.45 24.23
N LEU A 20 38.38 -13.79 24.13
CA LEU A 20 37.39 -14.50 23.31
C LEU A 20 35.96 -14.28 23.81
N MET A 21 35.74 -14.28 25.12
CA MET A 21 34.43 -13.98 25.73
C MET A 21 34.02 -12.52 25.51
N ALA A 22 34.96 -11.58 25.61
CA ALA A 22 34.71 -10.17 25.32
C ALA A 22 34.41 -9.93 23.83
N LEU A 23 35.19 -10.54 22.92
CA LEU A 23 34.97 -10.43 21.47
C LEU A 23 33.63 -11.06 21.05
N SER A 24 33.30 -12.23 21.59
CA SER A 24 32.01 -12.90 21.33
C SER A 24 30.83 -12.10 21.90
N GLY A 25 30.97 -11.50 23.09
CA GLY A 25 29.97 -10.60 23.65
C GLY A 25 29.75 -9.35 22.80
N ILE A 26 30.81 -8.66 22.38
CA ILE A 26 30.73 -7.45 21.55
C ILE A 26 30.15 -7.78 20.17
N SER A 27 30.57 -8.90 19.55
CA SER A 27 30.04 -9.35 18.26
C SER A 27 28.55 -9.73 18.37
N ALA A 28 28.11 -10.39 19.44
CA ALA A 28 26.70 -10.68 19.66
C ALA A 28 25.84 -9.40 19.80
N ILE A 29 26.34 -8.39 20.55
CA ILE A 29 25.65 -7.11 20.72
C ILE A 29 25.55 -6.34 19.40
N THR A 30 26.64 -6.28 18.63
CA THR A 30 26.67 -5.58 17.34
C THR A 30 25.78 -6.26 16.31
N VAL A 31 25.80 -7.59 16.21
CA VAL A 31 24.87 -8.36 15.36
C VAL A 31 23.42 -8.10 15.76
N LYS A 32 23.09 -8.10 17.05
CA LYS A 32 21.74 -7.79 17.54
C LYS A 32 21.28 -6.37 17.15
N LYS A 33 22.15 -5.37 17.28
CA LYS A 33 21.86 -3.99 16.85
C LYS A 33 21.67 -3.88 15.33
N LEU A 34 22.49 -4.57 14.54
CA LEU A 34 22.37 -4.64 13.07
C LEU A 34 21.03 -5.26 12.64
N ILE A 35 20.62 -6.36 13.27
CA ILE A 35 19.32 -7.01 13.01
C ILE A 35 18.18 -6.03 13.33
N TYR A 36 18.24 -5.34 14.47
CA TYR A 36 17.22 -4.36 14.86
C TYR A 36 17.12 -3.18 13.87
N LEU A 37 18.26 -2.63 13.45
CA LEU A 37 18.32 -1.54 12.47
C LEU A 37 17.77 -1.98 11.11
N HIS A 38 18.11 -3.19 10.65
CA HIS A 38 17.58 -3.76 9.42
C HIS A 38 16.06 -3.93 9.49
N LYS A 39 15.53 -4.48 10.60
CA LYS A 39 14.08 -4.63 10.82
C LYS A 39 13.35 -3.29 10.79
N ASN A 40 13.91 -2.27 11.45
CA ASN A 40 13.33 -0.92 11.45
C ASN A 40 13.35 -0.24 10.08
N ARG A 41 14.42 -0.44 9.30
CA ARG A 41 14.49 0.05 7.92
C ARG A 41 13.42 -0.60 7.03
N LEU A 42 13.24 -1.91 7.14
CA LEU A 42 12.17 -2.62 6.42
C LEU A 42 10.77 -2.11 6.82
N ARG A 43 10.54 -1.92 8.12
CA ARG A 43 9.29 -1.34 8.66
C ARG A 43 9.02 0.05 8.09
N LEU A 44 10.03 0.92 8.06
CA LEU A 44 9.93 2.26 7.50
C LEU A 44 9.57 2.22 6.01
N HIS A 45 10.21 1.38 5.21
CA HIS A 45 9.89 1.24 3.78
C HIS A 45 8.45 0.77 3.56
N SER A 46 7.96 -0.19 4.35
CA SER A 46 6.57 -0.63 4.25
C SER A 46 5.57 0.46 4.66
N LEU A 47 5.88 1.28 5.66
CA LEU A 47 5.07 2.45 6.03
C LEU A 47 5.06 3.52 4.94
N ILE A 48 6.20 3.80 4.31
CA ILE A 48 6.31 4.75 3.19
C ILE A 48 5.48 4.25 2.00
N CYS A 49 5.63 2.97 1.64
CA CYS A 49 4.82 2.33 0.61
C CYS A 49 3.32 2.48 0.88
N MET A 50 2.88 2.18 2.12
CA MET A 50 1.48 2.33 2.53
C MET A 50 1.01 3.78 2.37
N ARG A 51 1.76 4.75 2.89
CA ARG A 51 1.38 6.17 2.86
C ARG A 51 1.29 6.71 1.43
N LYS A 52 2.27 6.40 0.57
CA LYS A 52 2.24 6.78 -0.85
C LYS A 52 1.06 6.13 -1.58
N SER A 53 0.82 4.84 -1.33
CA SER A 53 -0.32 4.13 -1.95
C SER A 53 -1.66 4.72 -1.53
N HIS A 54 -1.83 5.02 -0.24
CA HIS A 54 -3.05 5.66 0.27
C HIS A 54 -3.28 7.04 -0.35
N PHE A 55 -2.22 7.82 -0.52
CA PHE A 55 -2.30 9.13 -1.18
C PHE A 55 -2.85 8.99 -2.61
N PHE A 56 -2.28 8.07 -3.41
CA PHE A 56 -2.76 7.84 -4.77
C PHE A 56 -4.19 7.27 -4.82
N GLN A 57 -4.53 6.36 -3.90
CA GLN A 57 -5.89 5.82 -3.78
C GLN A 57 -6.89 6.93 -3.44
N ALA A 58 -6.61 7.79 -2.47
CA ALA A 58 -7.48 8.90 -2.09
C ALA A 58 -7.65 9.90 -3.24
N LYS A 59 -6.55 10.26 -3.91
CA LYS A 59 -6.57 11.14 -5.09
C LYS A 59 -7.46 10.56 -6.20
N PHE A 60 -7.30 9.29 -6.50
CA PHE A 60 -8.08 8.60 -7.51
C PHE A 60 -9.57 8.51 -7.13
N ILE A 61 -9.89 8.21 -5.87
CA ILE A 61 -11.27 8.19 -5.37
C ILE A 61 -11.93 9.57 -5.56
N ASN A 62 -11.24 10.65 -5.20
CA ASN A 62 -11.75 12.00 -5.38
C ASN A 62 -12.04 12.33 -6.85
N GLN A 63 -11.14 11.95 -7.75
CA GLN A 63 -11.31 12.15 -9.20
C GLN A 63 -12.52 11.37 -9.75
N ILE A 64 -12.70 10.12 -9.33
CA ILE A 64 -13.85 9.30 -9.76
C ILE A 64 -15.15 9.87 -9.22
N ASN A 65 -15.20 10.28 -7.94
CA ASN A 65 -16.40 10.88 -7.34
C ASN A 65 -16.81 12.18 -8.03
N SER A 66 -15.85 13.07 -8.28
CA SER A 66 -16.11 14.29 -9.06
C SER A 66 -16.64 13.97 -10.45
N THR A 67 -16.04 12.99 -11.14
CA THR A 67 -16.49 12.62 -12.49
C THR A 67 -17.86 11.93 -12.48
N ASN A 68 -18.17 11.11 -11.47
CA ASN A 68 -19.49 10.48 -11.29
C ASN A 68 -20.59 11.54 -11.12
N LYS A 69 -20.33 12.65 -10.42
CA LYS A 69 -21.29 13.77 -10.32
C LYS A 69 -21.64 14.32 -11.71
N HIS A 70 -20.64 14.56 -12.55
CA HIS A 70 -20.87 15.03 -13.92
C HIS A 70 -21.56 13.98 -14.80
N ILE A 71 -21.18 12.71 -14.69
CA ILE A 71 -21.83 11.60 -15.43
C ILE A 71 -23.31 11.53 -15.10
N ARG A 72 -23.68 11.65 -13.82
CA ARG A 72 -25.09 11.62 -13.40
C ARG A 72 -25.88 12.78 -14.00
N ILE A 73 -25.31 14.00 -13.99
CA ILE A 73 -25.93 15.18 -14.63
C ILE A 73 -26.08 14.96 -16.13
N SER A 74 -25.02 14.55 -16.82
CA SER A 74 -25.05 14.29 -18.27
C SER A 74 -26.01 13.15 -18.62
N TYR A 75 -26.16 12.14 -17.77
CA TYR A 75 -27.13 11.07 -17.98
C TYR A 75 -28.56 11.61 -18.00
N TYR A 76 -28.99 12.34 -16.97
CA TYR A 76 -30.34 12.90 -16.95
C TYR A 76 -30.56 13.92 -18.08
N ALA A 77 -29.56 14.75 -18.40
CA ALA A 77 -29.64 15.66 -19.54
C ALA A 77 -29.77 14.93 -20.89
N SER A 78 -29.17 13.74 -21.03
CA SER A 78 -29.27 12.93 -22.24
C SER A 78 -30.66 12.34 -22.49
N LEU A 79 -31.48 12.24 -21.44
CA LEU A 79 -32.85 11.75 -21.50
C LEU A 79 -33.87 12.86 -21.83
N LEU A 80 -33.45 14.13 -21.86
CA LEU A 80 -34.34 15.24 -22.17
C LEU A 80 -34.81 15.18 -23.65
N PRO A 81 -36.04 15.62 -23.94
CA PRO A 81 -36.59 15.59 -25.30
C PRO A 81 -36.01 16.67 -26.23
N ILE A 82 -35.09 17.50 -25.75
CA ILE A 82 -34.49 18.60 -26.52
C ILE A 82 -33.26 18.05 -27.27
N PRO A 83 -33.26 17.95 -28.61
CA PRO A 83 -32.21 17.25 -29.35
C PRO A 83 -30.81 17.85 -29.19
N SER A 84 -30.69 19.17 -29.14
CA SER A 84 -29.40 19.87 -28.96
C SER A 84 -28.76 19.54 -27.62
N VAL A 85 -29.56 19.52 -26.55
CA VAL A 85 -29.12 19.18 -25.19
C VAL A 85 -28.85 17.68 -25.07
N SER A 86 -29.75 16.83 -25.56
CA SER A 86 -29.62 15.38 -25.48
C SER A 86 -28.38 14.88 -26.23
N SER A 87 -28.14 15.36 -27.45
CA SER A 87 -26.99 14.98 -28.26
C SER A 87 -25.67 15.41 -27.61
N ALA A 88 -25.57 16.66 -27.17
CA ALA A 88 -24.39 17.16 -26.47
C ALA A 88 -24.13 16.39 -25.16
N ALA A 89 -25.19 16.04 -24.43
CA ALA A 89 -25.09 15.27 -23.19
C ALA A 89 -24.65 13.81 -23.43
N LYS A 90 -25.12 13.15 -24.49
CA LYS A 90 -24.65 11.80 -24.89
C LYS A 90 -23.17 11.79 -25.22
N THR A 91 -22.70 12.78 -25.98
CA THR A 91 -21.27 12.94 -26.30
C THR A 91 -20.44 13.19 -25.04
N SER A 92 -20.91 14.10 -24.18
CA SER A 92 -20.28 14.40 -22.89
C SER A 92 -20.18 13.15 -22.00
N LEU A 93 -21.25 12.34 -21.94
CA LEU A 93 -21.27 11.09 -21.18
C LEU A 93 -20.17 10.12 -21.65
N THR A 94 -19.97 9.99 -22.96
CA THR A 94 -18.92 9.15 -23.55
C THR A 94 -17.53 9.66 -23.17
N ILE A 95 -17.29 10.97 -23.27
CA ILE A 95 -16.02 11.61 -22.89
C ILE A 95 -15.73 11.42 -21.39
N LEU A 96 -16.73 11.64 -20.53
CA LEU A 96 -16.58 11.47 -19.09
C LEU A 96 -16.28 10.01 -18.71
N LYS A 97 -16.93 9.04 -19.38
CA LYS A 97 -16.62 7.61 -19.22
C LYS A 97 -15.17 7.31 -19.62
N ALA A 98 -14.71 7.82 -20.77
CA ALA A 98 -13.33 7.65 -21.22
C ALA A 98 -12.32 8.28 -20.25
N LYS A 99 -12.60 9.49 -19.76
CA LYS A 99 -11.79 10.18 -18.74
C LYS A 99 -11.62 9.32 -17.49
N GLN A 100 -12.67 8.65 -17.01
CA GLN A 100 -12.55 7.74 -15.87
C GLN A 100 -11.64 6.55 -16.16
N GLN A 101 -11.68 5.98 -17.37
CA GLN A 101 -10.79 4.89 -17.74
C GLN A 101 -9.32 5.35 -17.80
N ILE A 102 -9.06 6.54 -18.34
CA ILE A 102 -7.71 7.13 -18.35
C ILE A 102 -7.22 7.35 -16.92
N ASN A 103 -8.07 7.88 -16.02
CA ASN A 103 -7.72 8.05 -14.61
C ASN A 103 -7.42 6.72 -13.93
N LEU A 104 -8.13 5.64 -14.27
CA LEU A 104 -7.86 4.29 -13.75
C LEU A 104 -6.47 3.80 -14.17
N ILE A 105 -6.12 3.96 -15.45
CA ILE A 105 -4.80 3.59 -15.99
C ILE A 105 -3.70 4.43 -15.33
N SER A 106 -3.92 5.74 -15.19
CA SER A 106 -2.99 6.64 -14.51
C SER A 106 -2.76 6.22 -13.05
N PHE A 107 -3.83 5.90 -12.32
CA PHE A 107 -3.74 5.41 -10.95
C PHE A 107 -2.87 4.16 -10.84
N TYR A 108 -3.06 3.18 -11.73
CA TYR A 108 -2.23 1.97 -11.73
C TYR A 108 -0.77 2.26 -12.08
N ARG A 109 -0.52 3.17 -13.03
CA ARG A 109 0.84 3.62 -13.36
C ARG A 109 1.51 4.29 -12.15
N ASP A 110 0.79 5.12 -11.41
CA ASP A 110 1.30 5.82 -10.23
C ASP A 110 1.63 4.85 -9.09
N ILE A 111 0.76 3.86 -8.83
CA ILE A 111 1.05 2.78 -7.85
C ILE A 111 2.26 1.95 -8.30
N TYR A 112 2.39 1.65 -9.59
CA TYR A 112 3.51 0.87 -10.11
C TYR A 112 4.86 1.59 -9.98
N LYS A 113 4.87 2.92 -10.03
CA LYS A 113 6.05 3.77 -9.82
C LYS A 113 6.51 3.85 -8.35
N VAL A 114 5.73 3.39 -7.38
CA VAL A 114 6.16 3.39 -5.98
C VAL A 114 7.25 2.33 -5.77
N GLU A 115 8.50 2.77 -5.61
CA GLU A 115 9.68 1.91 -5.49
C GLU A 115 9.72 1.13 -4.18
N GLU A 116 9.22 1.72 -3.10
CA GLU A 116 9.22 1.10 -1.77
C GLU A 116 8.23 -0.06 -1.65
N CYS A 117 7.29 -0.17 -2.58
CA CYS A 117 6.29 -1.23 -2.60
C CYS A 117 6.80 -2.47 -3.33
N SER A 118 6.65 -3.64 -2.71
CA SER A 118 6.90 -4.92 -3.37
C SER A 118 5.95 -5.17 -4.54
N LYS A 119 6.35 -6.07 -5.46
CA LYS A 119 5.48 -6.53 -6.56
C LYS A 119 4.16 -7.14 -6.05
N VAL A 120 4.21 -7.91 -4.96
CA VAL A 120 3.02 -8.51 -4.32
C VAL A 120 2.05 -7.44 -3.84
N THR A 121 2.57 -6.36 -3.25
CA THR A 121 1.76 -5.22 -2.79
C THR A 121 1.06 -4.53 -3.96
N LYS A 122 1.80 -4.27 -5.04
CA LYS A 122 1.26 -3.65 -6.27
C LYS A 122 0.12 -4.47 -6.85
N ILE A 123 0.29 -5.79 -6.95
CA ILE A 123 -0.75 -6.72 -7.42
C ILE A 123 -1.95 -6.73 -6.47
N ASN A 124 -1.72 -6.76 -5.16
CA ASN A 124 -2.80 -6.74 -4.17
C ASN A 124 -3.64 -5.45 -4.25
N ILE A 125 -3.00 -4.30 -4.47
CA ILE A 125 -3.71 -3.03 -4.68
C ILE A 125 -4.57 -3.08 -5.95
N PHE A 126 -4.05 -3.70 -7.01
CA PHE A 126 -4.78 -3.88 -8.27
C PHE A 126 -6.00 -4.80 -8.11
N SER A 127 -5.83 -5.95 -7.44
CA SER A 127 -6.92 -6.92 -7.24
C SER A 127 -7.95 -6.48 -6.21
N SER A 128 -7.53 -5.68 -5.22
CA SER A 128 -8.35 -5.19 -4.12
C SER A 128 -8.86 -3.76 -4.40
N SER A 129 -9.42 -3.50 -5.58
CA SER A 129 -9.98 -2.17 -5.89
C SER A 129 -11.26 -1.88 -5.10
N PHE A 130 -11.47 -0.61 -4.76
CA PHE A 130 -12.73 -0.12 -4.16
C PHE A 130 -13.91 -0.15 -5.12
N TYR A 131 -13.63 -0.20 -6.42
CA TYR A 131 -14.65 -0.17 -7.46
C TYR A 131 -14.84 -1.56 -8.04
N GLN A 132 -16.08 -1.88 -8.39
CA GLN A 132 -16.36 -3.12 -9.09
C GLN A 132 -15.93 -2.98 -10.55
N LEU A 133 -15.17 -3.96 -11.02
CA LEU A 133 -14.63 -4.02 -12.36
C LEU A 133 -15.31 -5.20 -13.10
N LYS A 134 -15.87 -4.96 -14.29
CA LYS A 134 -16.46 -6.00 -15.17
C LYS A 134 -15.37 -6.85 -15.83
N SER A 135 -14.25 -6.22 -16.17
CA SER A 135 -12.99 -6.85 -16.59
C SER A 135 -11.84 -6.17 -15.85
N LYS A 136 -10.62 -6.72 -15.87
CA LYS A 136 -9.44 -6.18 -15.13
C LYS A 136 -9.22 -4.65 -15.26
N PHE A 137 -9.77 -4.01 -16.30
CA PHE A 137 -9.59 -2.58 -16.58
C PHE A 137 -10.88 -1.80 -16.88
N ILE A 138 -12.07 -2.39 -16.69
CA ILE A 138 -13.33 -1.72 -17.04
C ILE A 138 -14.25 -1.66 -15.82
N PHE A 139 -14.66 -0.44 -15.43
CA PHE A 139 -15.68 -0.24 -14.40
C PHE A 139 -17.01 -0.90 -14.73
N MET A 140 -17.56 -1.60 -13.75
CA MET A 140 -18.98 -1.91 -13.73
C MET A 140 -19.77 -0.64 -13.41
N ARG A 141 -20.92 -0.47 -14.05
CA ARG A 141 -21.73 0.75 -14.00
C ARG A 141 -23.09 0.50 -13.38
N ASN A 142 -23.64 1.53 -12.73
CA ASN A 142 -25.04 1.60 -12.31
C ASN A 142 -25.96 1.94 -13.49
N ILE A 143 -27.27 1.95 -13.23
CA ILE A 143 -28.31 2.32 -14.20
C ILE A 143 -28.10 3.78 -14.68
N ASP A 144 -27.71 4.68 -13.78
CA ASP A 144 -27.35 6.08 -14.09
C ASP A 144 -25.95 6.25 -14.71
N HIS A 145 -25.35 5.15 -15.19
CA HIS A 145 -23.99 5.05 -15.72
C HIS A 145 -22.85 5.48 -14.77
N THR A 146 -23.12 5.75 -13.49
CA THR A 146 -22.06 6.02 -12.50
C THR A 146 -21.26 4.74 -12.20
N THR A 147 -20.01 4.90 -11.78
CA THR A 147 -19.16 3.77 -11.41
C THR A 147 -19.65 3.10 -10.13
N ARG A 148 -19.81 1.77 -10.15
CA ARG A 148 -20.19 0.98 -8.96
C ARG A 148 -19.05 0.90 -7.94
N VAL A 149 -19.35 1.25 -6.71
CA VAL A 149 -18.46 1.06 -5.56
C VAL A 149 -18.76 -0.28 -4.91
N SER A 150 -17.71 -1.05 -4.61
CA SER A 150 -17.81 -2.26 -3.81
C SER A 150 -18.06 -1.89 -2.34
N ILE A 151 -19.30 -2.02 -1.87
CA ILE A 151 -19.71 -1.79 -0.47
C ILE A 151 -19.22 -2.94 0.45
N LYS A 152 -18.16 -3.69 0.09
CA LYS A 152 -17.54 -4.60 1.07
C LYS A 152 -16.91 -3.70 2.13
N LYS A 153 -17.60 -3.59 3.28
CA LYS A 153 -17.35 -2.69 4.43
C LYS A 153 -15.89 -2.56 4.89
N GLN A 154 -14.97 -3.43 4.45
CA GLN A 154 -13.53 -3.27 4.58
C GLN A 154 -12.79 -3.94 3.41
N VAL A 155 -12.13 -3.15 2.56
CA VAL A 155 -11.07 -3.67 1.69
C VAL A 155 -9.78 -3.73 2.52
N LYS A 156 -9.17 -4.92 2.63
CA LYS A 156 -7.94 -5.14 3.39
C LYS A 156 -6.75 -5.15 2.44
N PHE A 157 -5.99 -4.07 2.40
CA PHE A 157 -4.71 -4.05 1.68
C PHE A 157 -3.62 -4.66 2.56
N ARG A 158 -2.70 -5.43 1.94
CA ARG A 158 -1.48 -5.91 2.59
C ARG A 158 -0.29 -5.22 1.93
N TYR A 159 0.50 -4.50 2.71
CA TYR A 159 1.70 -3.80 2.24
C TYR A 159 2.95 -4.55 2.68
N PHE A 160 3.87 -4.73 1.73
CA PHE A 160 5.15 -5.41 1.91
C PHE A 160 6.27 -4.56 1.28
N THR A 161 7.43 -4.54 1.92
CA THR A 161 8.67 -3.94 1.38
C THR A 161 9.27 -4.80 0.26
N SER A 162 10.02 -4.17 -0.66
CA SER A 162 10.71 -4.82 -1.79
C SER A 162 12.00 -5.57 -1.39
N GLY A 163 12.46 -5.43 -0.14
CA GLY A 163 13.66 -6.14 0.34
C GLY A 163 13.50 -7.66 0.38
N LYS A 164 14.54 -8.40 -0.06
CA LYS A 164 14.62 -9.86 0.10
C LYS A 164 14.66 -10.19 1.59
N LEU A 165 13.55 -10.67 2.14
CA LEU A 165 13.51 -11.25 3.48
C LEU A 165 14.22 -12.61 3.42
N SER A 166 15.32 -12.74 4.16
CA SER A 166 15.79 -14.05 4.59
C SER A 166 14.63 -14.77 5.29
N PHE A 167 14.38 -16.03 4.91
CA PHE A 167 13.18 -16.84 5.21
C PHE A 167 12.84 -17.04 6.71
N LYS A 168 13.55 -16.41 7.65
CA LYS A 168 13.34 -16.56 9.10
C LYS A 168 12.57 -15.42 9.79
N THR A 169 12.34 -14.28 9.13
CA THR A 169 11.53 -13.19 9.69
C THR A 169 10.25 -13.03 8.90
N PRO A 170 9.06 -13.16 9.51
CA PRO A 170 7.82 -12.85 8.80
C PRO A 170 7.86 -11.39 8.35
N PRO A 171 7.41 -11.07 7.13
CA PRO A 171 7.32 -9.69 6.68
C PRO A 171 6.46 -8.90 7.67
N VAL A 172 6.87 -7.68 8.00
CA VAL A 172 6.02 -6.73 8.72
C VAL A 172 4.84 -6.40 7.81
N ILE A 173 3.68 -7.00 8.07
CA ILE A 173 2.47 -6.79 7.25
C ILE A 173 1.70 -5.63 7.84
N PHE A 174 1.63 -4.52 7.12
CA PHE A 174 0.66 -3.48 7.43
C PHE A 174 -0.67 -3.79 6.74
N LYS A 175 -1.73 -3.92 7.53
CA LYS A 175 -3.10 -3.93 7.03
C LYS A 175 -3.68 -2.53 7.10
N SER A 176 -4.30 -2.07 6.02
CA SER A 176 -5.14 -0.88 6.00
C SER A 176 -6.55 -1.27 5.62
N SER A 177 -7.53 -0.82 6.41
CA SER A 177 -8.94 -0.82 6.03
C SER A 177 -9.30 0.57 5.52
N PHE A 178 -10.10 0.64 4.46
CA PHE A 178 -10.73 1.87 4.01
C PHE A 178 -12.24 1.75 4.15
N LYS A 179 -12.87 2.81 4.66
CA LYS A 179 -14.33 2.99 4.65
C LYS A 179 -14.64 4.16 3.71
N LEU A 180 -15.53 3.96 2.74
CA LEU A 180 -16.06 5.01 1.90
C LEU A 180 -17.48 5.33 2.39
N ASP A 181 -17.70 6.51 2.95
CA ASP A 181 -19.06 7.01 3.18
C ASP A 181 -19.58 7.59 1.86
N ASN A 182 -20.63 6.98 1.33
CA ASN A 182 -21.14 7.25 -0.02
C ASN A 182 -22.41 8.13 0.02
N ARG A 183 -22.67 8.80 1.14
CA ARG A 183 -23.57 9.97 1.13
C ARG A 183 -22.94 10.97 0.16
N PHE A 184 -23.71 11.47 -0.80
CA PHE A 184 -23.25 12.43 -1.83
C PHE A 184 -22.77 13.79 -1.26
N ASP A 185 -22.50 13.86 0.05
CA ASP A 185 -21.97 15.00 0.79
C ASP A 185 -20.44 15.00 0.85
N ILE A 186 -19.90 15.78 -0.08
CA ILE A 186 -18.81 16.77 0.05
C ILE A 186 -17.39 16.28 0.43
N ARG A 187 -17.14 15.26 1.26
CA ARG A 187 -15.74 14.80 1.52
C ARG A 187 -15.66 13.31 1.85
N PRO A 188 -15.09 12.45 0.96
CA PRO A 188 -14.80 11.08 1.35
C PRO A 188 -13.76 11.08 2.48
N LYS A 189 -14.16 10.62 3.67
CA LYS A 189 -13.26 10.46 4.81
C LYS A 189 -12.60 9.09 4.73
N VAL A 190 -11.32 9.07 4.38
CA VAL A 190 -10.49 7.87 4.37
C VAL A 190 -10.00 7.60 5.79
N PHE A 191 -10.59 6.62 6.48
CA PHE A 191 -10.10 6.14 7.77
C PHE A 191 -9.16 4.97 7.56
N THR A 192 -7.86 5.16 7.75
CA THR A 192 -6.85 4.10 7.67
C THR A 192 -6.53 3.59 9.07
N LYS A 193 -6.87 2.32 9.36
CA LYS A 193 -6.41 1.66 10.60
C LYS A 193 -5.26 0.73 10.27
N VAL A 194 -4.11 0.98 10.89
CA VAL A 194 -2.84 0.29 10.63
C VAL A 194 -2.61 -0.73 11.73
N TYR A 195 -2.37 -1.98 11.35
CA TYR A 195 -1.95 -3.03 12.29
C TYR A 195 -0.70 -3.71 11.75
N GLU A 196 0.28 -3.89 12.63
CA GLU A 196 1.44 -4.76 12.44
C GLU A 196 1.02 -6.18 12.83
N LEU A 197 1.29 -7.16 11.97
CA LEU A 197 1.16 -8.59 12.30
C LEU A 197 2.52 -9.15 12.70
#